data_AF-A0A815MAZ8-F1
#
_entry.id   AF-A0A815MAZ8-F1
#
_cell.length_a   1.000
_cell.length_b   1.000
_cell.length_c   1.000
_cell.angle_alpha   90.00
_cell.angle_beta   90.00
_cell.angle_gamma   90.00
#
_symmetry.space_group_name_H-M   'P 1'
#
loop_
_entity.id
_entity.type
_entity.pdbx_description
1 polymer ?
#
loop_
_entity_poly.entity_id
_entity_poly.type
_entity_poly.pdbx_seq_one_letter_code
_entity_poly.pdbx_strand_id
1 'polypeptide(L)' 'LEVEADVEFKQHNISTSQALAMSDWLIDVDTRVNEAIRFAKERGFCSPGDAVIVVTGWRPGHGTTNTLRIIYAD' A
#
# COMPACT_ATOMS: atom_id res chain seq x y z
N LEU A 1 26.37 11.32 23.37
CA LEU A 1 25.20 12.10 22.94
C LEU A 1 24.40 11.16 22.06
N GLU A 2 23.35 10.54 22.61
CA GLU A 2 22.41 9.77 21.81
C GLU A 2 21.72 10.77 20.88
N VAL A 3 21.88 10.56 19.58
CA VAL A 3 21.12 11.31 18.58
C VAL A 3 19.74 10.67 18.60
N GLU A 4 18.81 11.26 19.34
CA GLU A 4 17.40 10.93 19.14
C GLU A 4 17.06 11.30 17.71
N ALA A 5 16.87 10.29 16.86
CA ALA A 5 16.32 10.51 15.54
C ALA A 5 14.85 10.89 15.73
N ASP A 6 14.47 12.09 15.30
CA ASP A 6 13.08 12.51 15.25
C ASP A 6 12.26 11.49 14.43
N VAL A 7 11.24 10.89 15.06
CA VAL A 7 10.31 9.99 14.37
C VAL A 7 9.37 10.83 13.51
N GLU A 8 9.58 10.80 12.20
CA GLU A 8 8.74 11.53 11.24
C GLU A 8 7.60 10.64 10.71
N PHE A 9 6.35 11.00 11.00
CA PHE A 9 5.17 10.34 10.44
C PHE A 9 4.85 10.91 9.05
N LYS A 10 4.88 10.07 8.00
CA LYS A 10 4.60 10.47 6.61
C LYS A 10 3.39 9.74 6.03
N GLN A 11 2.44 10.50 5.50
CA GLN A 11 1.35 9.98 4.68
C GLN A 11 1.47 10.49 3.25
N HIS A 12 1.45 9.59 2.28
CA HIS A 12 1.46 9.93 0.85
C HIS A 12 0.16 9.45 0.20
N ASN A 13 -0.56 10.37 -0.43
CA ASN A 13 -1.75 10.04 -1.21
C ASN A 13 -1.33 9.68 -2.64
N ILE A 14 -1.70 8.48 -3.08
CA ILE A 14 -1.38 7.96 -4.41
C ILE A 14 -2.71 7.74 -5.13
N SER A 15 -2.83 8.25 -6.34
CA SER A 15 -3.99 8.02 -7.20
C SER A 15 -3.55 7.23 -8.42
N THR A 16 -4.23 6.14 -8.70
CA THR A 16 -4.04 5.39 -9.95
C THR A 16 -5.15 5.81 -10.90
N SER A 17 -4.77 6.13 -12.14
CA SER A 17 -5.69 6.58 -13.20
C SER A 17 -6.40 5.42 -13.89
N GLN A 18 -6.10 4.17 -13.53
CA GLN A 18 -6.64 3.00 -14.21
C GLN A 18 -7.82 2.45 -13.42
N ALA A 19 -9.00 3.02 -13.68
CA ALA A 19 -10.25 2.35 -13.36
C ALA A 19 -10.35 1.11 -14.26
N LEU A 20 -9.88 -0.04 -13.77
CA LEU A 20 -10.12 -1.32 -14.43
C LEU A 20 -11.65 -1.52 -14.52
N ALA A 21 -12.13 -2.08 -15.63
CA ALA A 21 -13.53 -2.43 -15.78
C ALA A 21 -13.95 -3.26 -14.55
N MET A 22 -14.88 -2.70 -13.77
CA MET A 22 -15.29 -3.13 -12.43
C MET A 22 -15.94 -4.52 -12.40
N SER A 23 -15.22 -5.59 -12.72
CA SER A 23 -15.75 -6.95 -12.56
C SER A 23 -15.04 -7.78 -11.49
N ASP A 24 -13.84 -7.38 -11.04
CA ASP A 24 -13.15 -8.09 -9.96
C ASP A 24 -12.47 -7.13 -8.96
N TRP A 25 -13.07 -7.04 -7.78
CA TRP A 25 -12.58 -6.25 -6.65
C TRP A 25 -11.17 -6.67 -6.21
N LEU A 26 -10.84 -7.95 -6.28
CA LEU A 26 -9.53 -8.45 -5.86
C LEU A 26 -8.44 -7.96 -6.81
N ILE A 27 -8.71 -7.99 -8.12
CA ILE A 27 -7.78 -7.48 -9.14
C ILE A 27 -7.56 -5.97 -8.97
N ASP A 28 -8.62 -5.20 -8.72
CA ASP A 28 -8.50 -3.76 -8.45
C ASP A 28 -7.65 -3.47 -7.21
N VAL A 29 -7.92 -4.16 -6.10
CA VAL A 29 -7.16 -4.01 -4.86
C VAL A 29 -5.69 -4.34 -5.06
N ASP A 30 -5.38 -5.47 -5.69
CA ASP A 30 -3.99 -5.88 -5.88
C ASP A 30 -3.25 -4.96 -6.86
N THR A 31 -3.94 -4.44 -7.90
CA THR A 31 -3.38 -3.42 -8.79
C THR A 31 -2.99 -2.15 -8.02
N ARG A 32 -3.88 -1.66 -7.14
CA ARG A 32 -3.59 -0.46 -6.31
C ARG A 32 -2.45 -0.70 -5.33
N VAL A 33 -2.38 -1.90 -4.74
CA VAL A 33 -1.29 -2.28 -3.84
C VAL A 33 0.04 -2.29 -4.58
N ASN A 34 0.10 -2.88 -5.78
CA ASN A 34 1.33 -2.93 -6.57
C ASN A 34 1.82 -1.54 -6.99
N GLU A 35 0.91 -0.64 -7.38
CA GLU A 35 1.24 0.76 -7.67
C GLU A 35 1.80 1.49 -6.44
N ALA A 36 1.22 1.25 -5.25
CA ALA A 36 1.71 1.83 -4.01
C ALA A 36 3.11 1.31 -3.62
N ILE A 37 3.39 0.02 -3.81
CA ILE A 37 4.72 -0.56 -3.57
C ILE A 37 5.73 -0.01 -4.57
N ARG A 38 5.36 0.13 -5.86
CA ARG A 38 6.25 0.75 -6.86
C ARG A 38 6.63 2.18 -6.44
N PHE A 39 5.64 2.99 -6.06
CA PHE A 39 5.87 4.34 -5.55
C PHE A 39 6.77 4.34 -4.30
N ALA A 40 6.53 3.43 -3.35
CA ALA A 40 7.34 3.31 -2.14
C ALA A 40 8.80 2.97 -2.45
N LYS A 41 9.04 2.05 -3.39
CA LYS A 41 10.39 1.70 -3.88
C LYS A 41 11.08 2.88 -4.55
N GLU A 42 10.39 3.60 -5.44
CA GLU A 42 10.92 4.80 -6.12
C GLU A 42 11.30 5.92 -5.14
N ARG A 43 10.61 6.00 -3.99
CA ARG A 43 10.91 6.97 -2.91
C ARG A 43 11.92 6.47 -1.88
N GLY A 44 12.36 5.22 -1.97
CA GLY A 44 13.26 4.59 -1.01
C GLY A 44 12.60 4.29 0.35
N PHE A 45 11.27 4.14 0.40
CA PHE A 45 10.54 3.77 1.62
C PHE A 45 10.58 2.27 1.90
N CYS A 46 10.78 1.43 0.89
CA CYS A 46 11.01 0.01 1.02
C CYS A 46 11.94 -0.51 -0.09
N SER A 47 12.59 -1.64 0.17
CA SER A 47 13.47 -2.38 -0.75
C SER A 47 12.88 -3.76 -1.07
N PRO A 48 13.32 -4.43 -2.16
CA PRO A 48 12.97 -5.81 -2.42
C PRO A 48 13.28 -6.71 -1.22
N GLY A 49 12.31 -7.54 -0.82
CA GLY A 49 12.37 -8.41 0.36
C GLY A 49 11.86 -7.80 1.66
N ASP A 50 11.56 -6.49 1.70
CA ASP A 50 10.98 -5.87 2.90
C ASP A 50 9.52 -6.29 3.08
N ALA A 51 9.12 -6.48 4.35
CA ALA A 51 7.74 -6.77 4.71
C ALA A 51 6.88 -5.49 4.64
N VAL A 52 5.74 -5.57 3.95
CA VAL A 52 4.76 -4.50 3.78
C VAL A 52 3.41 -4.95 4.34
N ILE A 53 2.80 -4.11 5.17
CA ILE A 53 1.44 -4.33 5.69
C ILE A 53 0.43 -3.67 4.77
N VAL A 54 -0.49 -4.47 4.26
CA VAL A 54 -1.60 -4.03 3.39
C VAL A 54 -2.90 -4.09 4.18
N VAL A 55 -3.59 -2.95 4.27
CA VAL A 55 -4.87 -2.81 4.98
C VAL A 55 -5.97 -2.48 3.97
N THR A 56 -6.94 -3.38 3.82
CA THR A 56 -8.02 -3.30 2.81
C THR A 56 -9.36 -3.78 3.36
N GLY A 57 -10.42 -3.68 2.55
CA GLY A 57 -11.71 -4.30 2.82
C GLY A 57 -11.96 -5.56 2.01
N TRP A 58 -12.79 -6.46 2.54
CA TRP A 58 -13.15 -7.71 1.87
C TRP A 58 -14.09 -7.53 0.66
N ARG A 59 -14.73 -6.37 0.52
CA ARG A 59 -15.64 -6.02 -0.59
C ARG A 59 -15.54 -4.54 -0.94
N PRO A 60 -15.99 -4.12 -2.14
CA PRO A 60 -16.08 -2.71 -2.48
C PRO A 60 -17.09 -1.99 -1.58
N GLY A 61 -16.81 -0.72 -1.27
CA GLY A 61 -17.66 0.13 -0.45
C GLY A 61 -16.90 0.79 0.71
N HIS A 62 -17.57 1.73 1.37
CA HIS A 62 -17.03 2.46 2.50
C HIS A 62 -17.25 1.71 3.82
N GLY A 63 -16.37 1.94 4.81
CA GLY A 63 -16.57 1.50 6.20
C GLY A 63 -16.29 0.01 6.47
N THR A 64 -15.73 -0.72 5.52
CA THR A 64 -15.39 -2.15 5.68
C THR A 64 -13.90 -2.40 5.60
N THR A 65 -13.07 -1.57 6.24
CA THR A 65 -11.62 -1.81 6.34
C THR A 65 -11.35 -2.79 7.47
N ASN A 66 -11.27 -4.08 7.16
CA ASN A 66 -11.22 -5.16 8.15
C ASN A 66 -10.23 -6.28 7.81
N THR A 67 -9.49 -6.16 6.70
CA THR A 67 -8.54 -7.16 6.25
C THR A 67 -7.13 -6.60 6.32
N LEU A 68 -6.23 -7.35 6.96
CA LEU A 68 -4.81 -7.04 7.02
C LEU A 68 -4.03 -8.20 6.40
N ARG A 69 -3.07 -7.89 5.52
CA ARG A 69 -2.15 -8.85 4.90
C ARG A 69 -0.71 -8.37 5.11
N ILE A 70 0.21 -9.31 5.34
CA ILE A 70 1.65 -9.05 5.24
C ILE A 70 2.09 -9.64 3.91
N ILE A 71 2.70 -8.81 3.08
CA ILE A 71 3.31 -9.21 1.81
C ILE A 71 4.77 -8.79 1.81
N TYR A 72 5.56 -9.36 0.91
CA TYR A 72 6.94 -8.94 0.69
C TYR A 72 7.01 -8.11 -0.58
N ALA A 73 7.76 -7.01 -0.54
CA ALA A 73 7.98 -6.20 -1.73
C ALA A 73 8.88 -6.99 -2.70
N ASP A 74 8.43 -7.17 -3.94
CA ASP A 74 9.24 -7.73 -5.03
C ASP A 74 10.27 -6.73 -5.56
#